data_AF-A0A6L8G1X4-F1
#
_entry.id   AF-A0A6L8G1X4-F1
#
_cell.length_a   1.000
_cell.length_b   1.000
_cell.length_c   1.000
_cell.angle_alpha   90.00
_cell.angle_beta   90.00
_cell.angle_gamma   90.00
#
_symmetry.space_group_name_H-M   'P 1'
#
loop_
_entity.id
_entity.type
_entity.pdbx_description
1 polymer ?
#
loop_
_entity_poly.entity_id
_entity_poly.type
_entity_poly.pdbx_seq_one_letter_code
_entity_poly.pdbx_strand_id
1 'polypeptide(L)'
;MVNFLLAIGILLAPWQKGFGDELRFATAAQWRQWELPLGAVELTQEGSIRPVAVRRNNNAASDAVVFGGGISRVGSNALEAPEVMDGDENTGWGPDLDERAEDWFIEVDLGRVVSAHRVHLIFYAHGPPFEIFDLL
;
A
#
# COMPACT_ATOMS: atom_id res chain seq x y z
N MET A 1 66.60 48.84 -2.20
CA MET A 1 65.24 48.33 -1.94
C MET A 1 64.60 48.03 -3.29
N VAL A 2 64.30 46.75 -3.51
CA VAL A 2 63.74 46.19 -4.76
C VAL A 2 62.23 46.42 -4.76
N ASN A 3 61.67 46.95 -5.85
CA ASN A 3 60.21 47.03 -6.03
C ASN A 3 59.82 46.18 -7.24
N PHE A 4 59.13 45.06 -6.98
CA PHE A 4 58.68 44.10 -7.99
C PHE A 4 57.32 44.58 -8.54
N LEU A 5 57.23 44.78 -9.86
CA LEU A 5 55.95 44.95 -10.55
C LEU A 5 55.34 43.57 -10.80
N LEU A 6 54.14 43.32 -10.26
CA LEU A 6 53.34 42.15 -10.60
C LEU A 6 52.24 42.59 -11.57
N ALA A 7 52.32 42.15 -12.82
CA ALA A 7 51.24 42.29 -13.79
C ALA A 7 50.31 41.08 -13.68
N ILE A 8 49.06 41.28 -13.26
CA ILE A 8 48.02 40.26 -13.27
C ILE A 8 47.34 40.31 -14.64
N GLY A 9 47.61 39.32 -15.49
CA GLY A 9 46.87 39.10 -16.73
C GLY A 9 45.55 38.39 -16.44
N ILE A 10 44.42 39.06 -16.68
CA ILE A 10 43.09 38.44 -16.64
C ILE A 10 42.93 37.61 -17.93
N LEU A 11 42.92 36.29 -17.79
CA LEU A 11 42.51 35.37 -18.85
C LEU A 11 40.98 35.39 -18.96
N LEU A 12 40.44 36.09 -19.95
CA LEU A 12 39.04 35.97 -20.38
C LEU A 12 38.87 34.65 -21.13
N ALA A 13 38.55 33.57 -20.41
CA ALA A 13 38.04 32.36 -21.03
C ALA A 13 36.59 32.60 -21.48
N PRO A 14 36.24 32.45 -22.77
CA PRO A 14 34.85 32.53 -23.20
C PRO A 14 34.09 31.34 -22.61
N TRP A 15 32.98 31.64 -21.94
CA TRP A 15 32.05 30.65 -21.43
C TRP A 15 31.57 29.79 -22.61
N GLN A 16 32.08 28.56 -22.72
CA GLN A 16 31.53 27.62 -23.70
C GLN A 16 30.10 27.31 -23.28
N LYS A 17 29.13 27.63 -24.15
CA LYS A 17 27.77 27.12 -23.99
C LYS A 17 27.86 25.61 -24.04
N GLY A 18 27.66 24.95 -22.89
CA GLY A 18 27.53 23.51 -22.85
C GLY A 18 26.32 23.08 -23.67
N PHE A 19 26.49 22.05 -24.49
CA PHE A 19 25.36 21.31 -25.04
C PHE A 19 24.94 20.32 -23.95
N GLY A 20 23.67 20.40 -23.54
CA GLY A 20 23.06 19.43 -22.65
C GLY A 20 21.96 18.71 -23.42
N ASP A 21 21.98 17.38 -23.38
CA ASP A 21 20.88 16.56 -23.88
C ASP A 21 19.82 16.41 -22.78
N GLU A 22 18.54 16.54 -23.15
CA GLU A 22 17.41 16.31 -22.25
C GLU A 22 16.73 14.99 -22.63
N LEU A 23 16.69 14.05 -21.67
CA LEU A 23 15.88 12.84 -21.79
C LEU A 23 14.60 13.03 -20.96
N ARG A 24 13.46 13.16 -21.64
CA ARG A 24 12.16 13.42 -21.02
C ARG A 24 11.17 12.27 -21.23
N PHE A 25 10.57 11.83 -20.12
CA PHE A 25 9.42 10.92 -20.10
C PHE A 25 8.20 11.74 -19.63
N ALA A 26 7.17 11.83 -20.47
CA ALA A 26 6.04 12.74 -20.21
C ALA A 26 4.71 12.20 -20.77
N THR A 27 4.65 10.92 -21.14
CA THR A 27 3.43 10.31 -21.69
C THR A 27 3.14 8.97 -21.03
N ALA A 28 1.85 8.64 -20.93
CA ALA A 28 1.43 7.34 -20.38
C ALA A 28 2.01 6.15 -21.15
N ALA A 29 2.21 6.27 -22.47
CA ALA A 29 2.82 5.22 -23.29
C ALA A 29 4.28 4.95 -22.90
N GLN A 30 5.06 5.99 -22.59
CA GLN A 30 6.45 5.86 -22.13
C GLN A 30 6.53 5.19 -20.75
N TRP A 31 5.68 5.62 -19.82
CA TRP A 31 5.64 5.06 -18.47
C TRP A 31 5.20 3.59 -18.42
N ARG A 32 4.32 3.17 -19.34
CA ARG A 32 3.89 1.76 -19.46
C ARG A 32 4.99 0.80 -19.88
N GLN A 33 6.13 1.31 -20.35
CA GLN A 33 7.29 0.48 -20.66
C GLN A 33 8.04 0.04 -19.41
N TRP A 34 7.71 0.61 -18.24
CA TRP A 34 8.37 0.33 -16.97
C TRP A 34 7.54 -0.66 -16.16
N GLU A 35 8.21 -1.45 -15.32
CA GLU A 35 7.54 -2.25 -14.29
C GLU A 35 7.06 -1.31 -13.18
N LEU A 36 5.77 -0.97 -13.20
CA LEU A 36 5.17 -0.10 -12.19
C LEU A 36 4.74 -0.92 -10.96
N PRO A 37 4.99 -0.42 -9.74
CA PRO A 37 4.54 -1.09 -8.53
C PRO A 37 3.00 -1.13 -8.51
N LEU A 38 2.46 -2.34 -8.48
CA LEU A 38 1.02 -2.59 -8.49
C LEU A 38 0.34 -1.85 -7.33
N GLY A 39 -0.71 -1.08 -7.64
CA GLY A 39 -1.53 -0.37 -6.65
C GLY A 39 -0.87 0.82 -5.93
N ALA A 40 0.42 1.10 -6.17
CA ALA A 40 1.12 2.22 -5.53
C ALA A 40 1.12 3.50 -6.38
N VAL A 41 0.99 3.36 -7.70
CA VAL A 41 1.04 4.46 -8.65
C VAL A 41 -0.07 4.34 -9.70
N GLU A 42 -0.57 5.48 -10.15
CA GLU A 42 -1.53 5.57 -11.24
C GLU A 42 -1.02 6.50 -12.35
N LEU A 43 -1.33 6.12 -13.60
CA LEU A 43 -1.07 6.94 -14.78
C LEU A 43 -2.23 7.90 -15.00
N THR A 44 -1.94 9.19 -15.02
CA THR A 44 -2.93 10.23 -15.29
C THR A 44 -3.22 10.33 -16.79
N GLN A 45 -4.35 10.96 -17.14
CA GLN A 45 -4.68 11.22 -18.54
C GLN A 45 -3.72 12.25 -19.17
N GLU A 46 -3.11 13.12 -18.35
CA GLU A 46 -2.10 14.08 -18.78
C GLU A 46 -0.72 13.45 -19.03
N GLY A 47 -0.57 12.13 -18.84
CA GLY A 47 0.68 11.42 -19.09
C GLY A 47 1.70 11.54 -17.96
N SER A 48 1.28 11.91 -16.76
CA SER A 48 2.08 11.87 -15.54
C SER A 48 1.85 10.59 -14.74
N ILE A 49 2.81 10.25 -13.89
CA ILE A 49 2.67 9.21 -12.87
C ILE A 49 2.43 9.92 -11.52
N ARG A 50 1.48 9.43 -10.72
CA ARG A 50 1.27 9.94 -9.37
C ARG A 50 1.06 8.79 -8.37
N PRO A 51 1.41 8.97 -7.09
CA PRO A 51 1.10 8.00 -6.06
C PRO A 51 -0.41 7.82 -5.89
N VAL A 52 -0.85 6.59 -5.66
CA VAL A 52 -2.22 6.31 -5.21
C VAL A 52 -2.36 6.79 -3.77
N ALA A 53 -3.35 7.63 -3.50
CA ALA A 53 -3.61 8.13 -2.15
C ALA A 53 -4.18 7.02 -1.26
N VAL A 54 -3.48 6.69 -0.18
CA VAL A 54 -3.96 5.75 0.83
C VAL A 54 -4.84 6.51 1.83
N ARG A 55 -6.13 6.13 1.92
CA ARG A 55 -7.04 6.67 2.92
C ARG A 55 -6.55 6.28 4.32
N ARG A 56 -6.74 7.19 5.28
CA ARG A 56 -6.46 6.95 6.70
C ARG A 56 -7.73 7.01 7.52
N ASN A 57 -7.71 6.35 8.67
CA ASN A 57 -8.77 6.39 9.68
C ASN A 57 -10.13 5.87 9.16
N ASN A 58 -10.09 4.79 8.38
CA ASN A 58 -11.27 4.05 7.91
C ASN A 58 -11.17 2.57 8.31
N ASN A 59 -12.31 1.87 8.37
CA ASN A 59 -12.33 0.42 8.44
C ASN A 59 -12.03 -0.15 7.05
N ALA A 60 -10.79 -0.60 6.83
CA ALA A 60 -10.36 -1.10 5.53
C ALA A 60 -10.97 -2.45 5.13
N ALA A 61 -11.48 -3.23 6.09
CA ALA A 61 -12.12 -4.52 5.83
C ALA A 61 -13.54 -4.33 5.25
N SER A 62 -14.27 -3.31 5.73
CA SER A 62 -15.67 -3.07 5.34
C SER A 62 -15.90 -2.77 3.85
N ASP A 63 -14.88 -2.29 3.14
CA ASP A 63 -14.92 -1.97 1.71
C ASP A 63 -13.94 -2.81 0.89
N ALA A 64 -13.33 -3.87 1.46
CA ALA A 64 -12.30 -4.68 0.81
C ALA A 64 -12.75 -5.24 -0.55
N VAL A 65 -14.01 -5.69 -0.65
CA VAL A 65 -14.61 -6.22 -1.89
C VAL A 65 -14.59 -5.19 -3.02
N VAL A 66 -14.76 -3.90 -2.72
CA VAL A 66 -14.72 -2.81 -3.72
C VAL A 66 -13.35 -2.68 -4.37
N PHE A 67 -12.29 -3.08 -3.65
CA PHE A 67 -10.91 -3.07 -4.12
C PHE A 67 -10.44 -4.45 -4.63
N GLY A 68 -11.35 -5.41 -4.79
CA GLY A 68 -11.01 -6.77 -5.25
C GLY A 68 -10.45 -7.69 -4.18
N GLY A 69 -10.53 -7.29 -2.91
CA GLY A 69 -10.25 -8.15 -1.76
C GLY A 69 -11.47 -8.94 -1.30
N GLY A 70 -11.44 -9.40 -0.05
CA GLY A 70 -12.48 -10.19 0.60
C GLY A 70 -11.87 -11.31 1.44
N ILE A 71 -12.63 -12.38 1.65
CA ILE A 71 -12.11 -13.60 2.28
C ILE A 71 -11.25 -14.33 1.25
N SER A 72 -9.94 -14.37 1.46
CA SER A 72 -9.00 -15.03 0.55
C SER A 72 -8.88 -16.53 0.86
N ARG A 73 -8.89 -16.88 2.15
CA ARG A 73 -8.85 -18.26 2.64
C ARG A 73 -9.65 -18.40 3.92
N VAL A 74 -10.23 -19.58 4.12
CA VAL A 74 -10.93 -19.96 5.34
C VAL A 74 -10.71 -21.45 5.55
N GLY A 75 -10.34 -21.84 6.76
CA GLY A 75 -10.15 -23.24 7.10
C GLY A 75 -11.45 -23.92 7.52
N SER A 76 -12.29 -23.21 8.30
CA SER A 76 -13.51 -23.73 8.90
C SER A 76 -14.70 -22.78 8.73
N ASN A 77 -15.91 -23.32 8.63
CA ASN A 77 -17.16 -22.56 8.53
C ASN A 77 -17.12 -21.40 7.51
N ALA A 78 -16.86 -21.76 6.24
CA ALA A 78 -16.72 -20.80 5.15
C ALA A 78 -17.99 -19.96 4.87
N LEU A 79 -19.16 -20.43 5.30
CA LEU A 79 -20.43 -19.76 5.06
C LEU A 79 -20.54 -18.43 5.82
N GLU A 80 -20.07 -18.41 7.08
CA GLU A 80 -20.14 -17.24 7.97
C GLU A 80 -18.90 -16.34 7.86
N ALA A 81 -17.85 -16.79 7.16
CA ALA A 81 -16.61 -16.01 7.02
C ALA A 81 -16.81 -14.57 6.50
N PRO A 82 -17.72 -14.26 5.56
CA PRO A 82 -17.97 -12.89 5.14
C PRO A 82 -18.49 -11.95 6.23
N GLU A 83 -19.11 -12.48 7.29
CA GLU A 83 -19.73 -11.69 8.37
C GLU A 83 -18.67 -10.90 9.16
N VAL A 84 -17.41 -11.34 9.20
CA VAL A 84 -16.33 -10.60 9.90
C VAL A 84 -16.01 -9.23 9.26
N MET A 85 -16.54 -8.96 8.07
CA MET A 85 -16.32 -7.72 7.31
C MET A 85 -17.60 -6.90 7.10
N ASP A 86 -18.78 -7.37 7.51
CA ASP A 86 -20.07 -6.74 7.19
C ASP A 86 -20.38 -5.48 8.04
N GLY A 87 -19.69 -5.33 9.17
CA GLY A 87 -19.84 -4.21 10.09
C GLY A 87 -21.03 -4.31 11.04
N ASP A 88 -21.73 -5.44 11.07
CA ASP A 88 -22.76 -5.75 12.06
C ASP A 88 -22.14 -6.50 13.24
N GLU A 89 -22.26 -5.95 14.46
CA GLU A 89 -21.71 -6.57 15.67
C GLU A 89 -22.56 -7.75 16.19
N ASN A 90 -23.70 -8.04 15.55
CA ASN A 90 -24.60 -9.13 15.90
C ASN A 90 -24.41 -10.39 15.03
N THR A 91 -23.68 -10.28 13.93
CA THR A 91 -23.25 -11.38 13.07
C THR A 91 -21.76 -11.66 13.31
N GLY A 92 -21.27 -12.79 12.85
CA GLY A 92 -19.87 -13.12 13.01
C GLY A 92 -19.55 -14.57 12.67
N TRP A 93 -18.27 -14.84 12.54
CA TRP A 93 -17.78 -16.18 12.26
C TRP A 93 -17.33 -16.90 13.53
N GLY A 94 -17.65 -18.18 13.61
CA GLY A 94 -17.00 -19.13 14.51
C GLY A 94 -16.58 -20.40 13.76
N PRO A 95 -15.47 -21.05 14.12
CA PRO A 95 -15.11 -22.32 13.50
C PRO A 95 -16.08 -23.44 13.91
N ASP A 96 -16.12 -24.50 13.11
CA ASP A 96 -16.66 -25.78 13.54
C ASP A 96 -15.76 -26.36 14.65
N LEU A 97 -16.34 -26.55 15.83
CA LEU A 97 -15.62 -27.01 17.01
C LEU A 97 -15.19 -28.47 16.94
N ASP A 98 -15.75 -29.25 16.00
CA ASP A 98 -15.35 -30.63 15.74
C ASP A 98 -14.13 -30.73 14.81
N GLU A 99 -13.74 -29.63 14.15
CA GLU A 99 -12.56 -29.56 13.29
C GLU A 99 -11.27 -29.27 14.10
N ARG A 100 -10.11 -29.47 13.46
CA ARG A 100 -8.82 -29.27 14.12
C ARG A 100 -8.58 -27.77 14.31
N ALA A 101 -8.00 -27.39 15.45
CA ALA A 101 -7.70 -25.98 15.75
C ALA A 101 -6.81 -25.28 14.70
N GLU A 102 -6.00 -26.03 13.95
CA GLU A 102 -5.18 -25.51 12.84
C GLU A 102 -6.02 -25.04 11.63
N ASP A 103 -7.28 -25.50 11.52
CA ASP A 103 -8.25 -25.09 10.50
C ASP A 103 -9.10 -23.89 10.97
N TRP A 104 -8.94 -23.44 12.22
CA TRP A 104 -9.71 -22.32 12.78
C TRP A 104 -9.10 -20.98 12.40
N PHE A 105 -9.13 -20.65 11.11
CA PHE A 105 -8.61 -19.39 10.60
C PHE A 105 -9.48 -18.78 9.49
N ILE A 106 -9.42 -17.45 9.41
CA ILE A 106 -9.86 -16.65 8.26
C ILE A 106 -8.68 -15.79 7.82
N GLU A 107 -8.46 -15.72 6.51
CA GLU A 107 -7.54 -14.78 5.88
C GLU A 107 -8.35 -13.71 5.12
N VAL A 108 -8.08 -12.44 5.43
CA VAL A 108 -8.74 -11.28 4.81
C VAL A 108 -7.76 -10.57 3.91
N ASP A 109 -8.05 -10.55 2.61
CA ASP A 109 -7.38 -9.69 1.64
C ASP A 109 -8.10 -8.35 1.57
N LEU A 110 -7.39 -7.25 1.78
CA LEU A 110 -7.97 -5.90 1.73
C LEU A 110 -8.08 -5.34 0.31
N GLY A 111 -7.55 -6.05 -0.70
CA GLY A 111 -7.53 -5.67 -2.11
C GLY A 111 -6.63 -4.48 -2.43
N ARG A 112 -5.96 -3.91 -1.42
CA ARG A 112 -5.14 -2.70 -1.54
C ARG A 112 -4.12 -2.59 -0.43
N VAL A 113 -3.10 -1.79 -0.67
CA VAL A 113 -2.17 -1.35 0.38
C VAL A 113 -2.90 -0.40 1.33
N VAL A 114 -2.83 -0.69 2.63
CA VAL A 114 -3.38 0.15 3.69
C VAL A 114 -2.31 0.54 4.69
N SER A 115 -2.45 1.72 5.29
CA SER A 115 -1.66 2.11 6.46
C SER A 115 -2.43 1.72 7.71
N ALA A 116 -2.33 0.45 8.11
CA ALA A 116 -3.00 -0.06 9.29
C ALA A 116 -2.31 0.48 10.56
N HIS A 117 -3.09 1.12 11.43
CA HIS A 117 -2.60 1.62 12.72
C HIS A 117 -3.11 0.78 13.89
N ARG A 118 -4.19 0.01 13.66
CA ARG A 118 -4.91 -0.73 14.68
C ARG A 118 -5.71 -1.85 14.01
N VAL A 119 -5.73 -3.02 14.63
CA VAL A 119 -6.65 -4.12 14.32
C VAL A 119 -7.62 -4.26 15.49
N HIS A 120 -8.91 -4.32 15.20
CA HIS A 120 -9.98 -4.48 16.19
C HIS A 120 -10.62 -5.84 15.98
N LEU A 121 -10.52 -6.70 16.99
CA LEU A 121 -11.25 -7.96 17.05
C LEU A 121 -12.40 -7.77 18.04
N ILE A 122 -13.62 -7.99 17.57
CA ILE A 122 -14.82 -7.95 18.39
C ILE A 122 -15.22 -9.40 18.64
N PHE A 123 -15.16 -9.82 19.90
CA PHE A 123 -15.52 -11.17 20.30
C PHE A 123 -16.98 -11.23 20.75
N TYR A 124 -17.64 -12.33 20.46
CA TYR A 124 -19.00 -12.58 20.90
C TYR A 124 -19.10 -12.51 22.43
N ALA A 125 -19.99 -11.65 22.93
CA ALA A 125 -20.07 -11.31 24.35
C ALA A 125 -20.40 -12.50 25.27
N HIS A 126 -21.02 -13.55 24.72
CA HIS A 126 -21.38 -14.77 25.46
C HIS A 126 -20.52 -15.98 25.06
N GLY A 127 -19.44 -15.76 24.31
CA GLY A 127 -18.49 -16.81 23.98
C GLY A 127 -17.69 -17.27 25.21
N PRO A 128 -17.04 -18.44 25.15
CA PRO A 128 -16.13 -18.88 26.19
C PRO A 128 -15.01 -17.84 26.41
N PRO A 129 -14.45 -17.73 27.64
CA PRO A 129 -13.30 -16.88 27.91
C PRO A 129 -12.15 -17.20 26.95
N PHE A 130 -11.58 -16.16 26.35
CA PHE A 130 -10.63 -16.31 25.26
C PHE A 130 -9.24 -16.72 25.78
N GLU A 131 -8.68 -17.86 25.32
CA GLU A 131 -7.41 -18.36 25.86
C GLU A 131 -6.15 -18.04 25.02
N ILE A 132 -6.18 -17.93 23.68
CA ILE A 132 -5.08 -17.41 22.82
C ILE A 132 -5.59 -17.19 21.37
N PHE A 133 -5.17 -16.11 20.69
CA PHE A 133 -5.25 -15.97 19.23
C PHE A 133 -3.91 -15.46 18.70
N ASP A 134 -3.60 -15.82 17.46
CA ASP A 134 -2.47 -15.27 16.73
C ASP A 134 -2.99 -14.32 15.63
N LEU A 135 -2.41 -13.12 15.57
CA LEU A 135 -2.57 -12.20 14.44
C LEU A 135 -1.31 -12.34 13.58
N LEU A 136 -1.44 -12.96 12.41
CA LEU A 136 -0.34 -13.24 11.47
C LEU A 136 -0.30 -12.23 10.33
#